data_AF-A0A3L6R432-F1
#
_entry.id   AF-A0A3L6R432-F1
#
_cell.length_a   1.000
_cell.length_b   1.000
_cell.length_c   1.000
_cell.angle_alpha   90.00
_cell.angle_beta   90.00
_cell.angle_gamma   90.00
#
_symmetry.space_group_name_H-M   'P 1'
#
loop_
_entity.id
_entity.type
_entity.pdbx_description
1 polymer ?
#
loop_
_entity_poly.entity_id
_entity_poly.type
_entity_poly.pdbx_seq_one_letter_code
_entity_poly.pdbx_strand_id
1 'polypeptide(L)'
;MIQKHIKPDQKLAVGSLEYKKIIEEHLGISCLFDDCVLELMCGLKNCMHHLVPGEELELAKEDRLQMSKGMKKVLDDYGFDVKPEMVNERIIEVACVVYNCDYCVAKHSKSLHDAAKHLEEISGINPQGWSLMKIATALMMVCRPYQQLKTGDPRKIFSEEVCVQLWKDAPKYEDRICKVSCSRVFDHTVWARSLRYTMLRVFANRVREAREAYEAEQAMSSPSDLPRGEHT
;
A
#
# COMPACT_ATOMS: atom_id res chain seq x y z
N MET A 1 6.67 20.44 -28.78
CA MET A 1 5.81 19.26 -28.45
C MET A 1 4.72 19.58 -27.43
N ILE A 2 5.03 20.30 -26.34
CA ILE A 2 4.09 20.55 -25.22
C ILE A 2 2.85 21.35 -25.68
N GLN A 3 3.02 22.46 -26.39
CA GLN A 3 1.91 23.31 -26.86
C GLN A 3 0.86 22.58 -27.72
N LYS A 4 1.23 21.48 -28.39
CA LYS A 4 0.31 20.70 -29.23
C LYS A 4 -0.68 19.85 -28.42
N HIS A 5 -0.40 19.61 -27.14
CA HIS A 5 -1.15 18.66 -26.30
C HIS A 5 -1.81 19.33 -25.09
N ILE A 6 -1.61 20.63 -24.89
CA ILE A 6 -2.17 21.37 -23.76
C ILE A 6 -3.49 22.02 -24.16
N LYS A 7 -4.51 21.91 -23.31
CA LYS A 7 -5.79 22.61 -23.48
C LYS A 7 -5.71 24.03 -22.91
N PRO A 8 -6.57 24.96 -23.36
CA PRO A 8 -6.75 26.24 -22.70
C PRO A 8 -7.01 26.05 -21.19
N ASP A 9 -6.40 26.90 -20.37
CA ASP A 9 -6.49 26.90 -18.89
C ASP A 9 -5.93 25.66 -18.15
N GLN A 10 -5.40 24.68 -18.88
CA GLN A 10 -4.76 23.52 -18.26
C GLN A 10 -3.39 23.92 -17.70
N LYS A 11 -3.14 23.57 -16.43
CA LYS A 11 -1.82 23.72 -15.81
C LYS A 11 -0.95 22.51 -16.11
N LEU A 12 0.33 22.76 -16.42
CA LEU A 12 1.32 21.70 -16.60
C LEU A 12 2.03 21.41 -15.28
N ALA A 13 1.97 20.17 -14.79
CA ALA A 13 2.77 19.74 -13.65
C ALA A 13 4.24 19.62 -14.06
N VAL A 14 5.16 20.26 -13.34
CA VAL A 14 6.59 20.29 -13.67
C VAL A 14 7.41 19.87 -12.45
N GLY A 15 8.39 18.96 -12.64
CA GLY A 15 9.23 18.45 -11.55
C GLY A 15 10.43 19.34 -11.17
N SER A 16 10.59 20.50 -11.81
CA SER A 16 11.68 21.44 -11.56
C SER A 16 11.15 22.87 -11.53
N LEU A 17 11.57 23.63 -10.51
CA LEU A 17 11.24 25.05 -10.40
C LEU A 17 11.86 25.87 -11.54
N GLU A 18 13.03 25.47 -12.01
CA GLU A 18 13.69 26.08 -13.16
C GLU A 18 12.87 25.87 -14.44
N TYR A 19 12.46 24.63 -14.70
CA TYR A 19 11.61 24.32 -15.86
C TYR A 19 10.26 25.02 -15.79
N LYS A 20 9.67 25.14 -14.59
CA LYS A 20 8.47 25.96 -14.41
C LYS A 20 8.69 27.39 -14.92
N LYS A 21 9.76 28.06 -14.48
CA LYS A 21 10.07 29.44 -14.89
C LYS A 21 10.25 29.56 -16.40
N ILE A 22 11.05 28.66 -16.98
CA ILE A 22 11.35 28.66 -18.43
C ILE A 22 10.06 28.46 -19.24
N ILE A 23 9.22 27.49 -18.85
CA ILE A 23 7.97 27.16 -19.56
C ILE A 23 6.95 28.29 -19.43
N GLU A 24 6.78 28.87 -18.25
CA GLU A 24 5.87 29.99 -18.02
C GLU A 24 6.30 31.23 -18.82
N GLU A 25 7.60 31.55 -18.83
CA GLU A 25 8.15 32.72 -19.52
C GLU A 25 8.13 32.59 -21.04
N HIS A 26 8.56 31.44 -21.58
CA HIS A 26 8.80 31.30 -23.02
C HIS A 26 7.63 30.65 -23.77
N LEU A 27 6.82 29.83 -23.10
CA LEU A 27 5.70 29.12 -23.74
C LEU A 27 4.33 29.69 -23.33
N GLY A 28 4.27 30.59 -22.34
CA GLY A 28 3.02 31.18 -21.85
C GLY A 28 2.09 30.16 -21.17
N ILE A 29 2.62 29.00 -20.77
CA ILE A 29 1.86 27.90 -20.18
C ILE A 29 1.94 28.00 -18.67
N SER A 30 0.79 28.05 -17.98
CA SER A 30 0.74 28.01 -16.52
C SER A 30 1.25 26.66 -15.99
N CYS A 31 2.10 26.68 -14.97
CA CYS A 31 2.68 25.47 -14.39
C CYS A 31 2.27 25.26 -12.92
N LEU A 32 2.16 23.98 -12.55
CA LEU A 32 2.00 23.52 -11.17
C LEU A 32 3.34 22.96 -10.68
N PHE A 33 3.80 23.48 -9.54
CA PHE A 33 5.00 23.02 -8.84
C PHE A 33 4.71 23.11 -7.35
N ASP A 34 4.43 21.96 -6.74
CA ASP A 34 4.14 21.81 -5.32
C ASP A 34 4.62 20.43 -4.84
N ASP A 35 4.48 20.18 -3.53
CA ASP A 35 4.87 18.91 -2.92
C ASP A 35 4.17 17.69 -3.55
N CYS A 36 2.91 17.83 -4.00
CA CYS A 36 2.18 16.74 -4.65
C CYS A 36 2.76 16.44 -6.04
N VAL A 37 3.14 17.47 -6.80
CA VAL A 37 3.84 17.31 -8.09
C VAL A 37 5.19 16.65 -7.89
N LEU A 38 5.96 17.02 -6.87
CA LEU A 38 7.25 16.39 -6.59
C LEU A 38 7.11 14.90 -6.27
N GLU A 39 6.13 14.52 -5.44
CA GLU A 39 5.82 13.11 -5.15
C GLU A 39 5.37 12.34 -6.41
N LEU A 40 4.53 12.96 -7.24
CA LEU A 40 4.09 12.36 -8.51
C LEU A 40 5.28 12.12 -9.45
N MET A 41 6.15 13.11 -9.61
CA MET A 41 7.32 13.03 -10.48
C MET A 41 8.31 11.98 -9.97
N CYS A 42 8.49 11.87 -8.65
CA CYS A 42 9.25 10.78 -8.03
C CYS A 42 8.68 9.40 -8.39
N GLY A 43 7.36 9.22 -8.27
CA GLY A 43 6.69 7.97 -8.66
C GLY A 43 6.85 7.65 -10.15
N LEU A 44 6.65 8.63 -11.03
CA LEU A 44 6.80 8.45 -12.48
C LEU A 44 8.23 8.06 -12.88
N LYS A 45 9.24 8.69 -12.28
CA LYS A 45 10.65 8.32 -12.47
C LYS A 45 10.90 6.85 -12.10
N ASN A 46 10.40 6.42 -10.95
CA ASN A 46 10.55 5.02 -10.51
C ASN A 46 9.84 4.03 -11.45
N CYS A 47 8.74 4.43 -12.10
CA CYS A 47 8.02 3.59 -13.05
C CYS A 47 8.48 3.75 -14.50
N MET A 48 9.52 4.54 -14.79
CA MET A 48 9.81 4.98 -16.16
C MET A 48 10.10 3.81 -17.10
N HIS A 49 10.92 2.86 -16.65
CA HIS A 49 11.25 1.64 -17.40
C HIS A 49 10.03 0.75 -17.72
N HIS A 50 8.96 0.84 -16.93
CA HIS A 50 7.69 0.16 -17.21
C HIS A 50 6.77 0.96 -18.14
N LEU A 51 6.74 2.29 -17.99
CA LEU A 51 5.82 3.18 -18.70
C LEU A 51 6.30 3.53 -20.11
N VAL A 52 7.62 3.61 -20.31
CA VAL A 52 8.25 3.83 -21.62
C VAL A 52 9.42 2.87 -21.77
N PRO A 53 9.16 1.61 -22.22
CA PRO A 53 10.19 0.58 -22.32
C PRO A 53 11.34 0.88 -23.30
N GLY A 54 11.14 1.82 -24.23
CA GLY A 54 12.17 2.29 -25.16
C GLY A 54 13.04 3.43 -24.62
N GLU A 55 12.78 3.89 -23.40
CA GLU A 55 13.60 4.89 -22.72
C GLU A 55 14.76 4.17 -22.02
N GLU A 56 15.98 4.29 -22.57
CA GLU A 56 17.19 3.66 -22.03
C GLU A 56 17.88 4.50 -20.94
N LEU A 57 17.26 5.61 -20.52
CA LEU A 57 17.79 6.50 -19.48
C LEU A 57 17.83 5.77 -18.13
N GLU A 58 18.98 5.17 -17.81
CA GLU A 58 19.27 4.72 -16.46
C GLU A 58 19.26 5.93 -15.53
N LEU A 59 18.37 5.90 -14.52
CA LEU A 59 18.36 6.92 -13.48
C LEU A 59 19.74 6.99 -12.83
N ALA A 60 20.33 8.19 -12.73
CA ALA A 60 21.54 8.42 -11.95
C ALA A 60 21.29 8.01 -10.49
N LYS A 61 22.35 7.66 -9.74
CA LYS A 61 22.21 7.30 -8.33
C LYS A 61 21.50 8.42 -7.55
N GLU A 62 21.81 9.70 -7.81
CA GLU A 62 21.12 10.83 -7.16
C GLU A 62 19.61 10.89 -7.45
N ASP A 63 19.17 10.44 -8.63
CA ASP A 63 17.75 10.38 -8.99
C ASP A 63 17.03 9.15 -8.40
N ARG A 64 17.75 8.06 -8.10
CA ARG A 64 17.23 6.86 -7.41
C ARG A 64 17.10 7.07 -5.89
N LEU A 65 17.86 8.00 -5.32
CA LEU A 65 18.09 8.17 -3.89
C LEU A 65 17.02 8.97 -3.13
N GLN A 66 15.97 9.47 -3.78
CA GLN A 66 14.91 10.18 -3.08
C GLN A 66 13.79 9.22 -2.67
N MET A 67 13.89 8.72 -1.43
CA MET A 67 12.75 8.10 -0.76
C MET A 67 11.59 9.10 -0.72
N SER A 68 10.49 8.78 -1.40
CA SER A 68 9.29 9.61 -1.41
C SER A 68 8.67 9.71 -0.02
N LYS A 69 7.94 10.80 0.27
CA LYS A 69 7.20 10.94 1.54
C LYS A 69 6.20 9.79 1.71
N GLY A 70 5.56 9.38 0.61
CA GLY A 70 4.66 8.22 0.61
C GLY A 70 5.37 6.91 0.99
N MET A 71 6.54 6.65 0.41
CA MET A 71 7.33 5.45 0.73
C MET A 71 7.81 5.46 2.17
N LYS A 72 8.33 6.60 2.66
CA LYS A 72 8.72 6.76 4.06
C LYS A 72 7.57 6.44 5.00
N LYS A 73 6.40 7.02 4.74
CA LYS A 73 5.20 6.75 5.54
C LYS A 73 4.84 5.27 5.55
N VAL A 74 4.90 4.60 4.39
CA VAL A 74 4.62 3.16 4.29
C VAL A 74 5.61 2.36 5.14
N LEU A 75 6.90 2.68 5.08
CA LEU A 75 7.93 2.03 5.90
C LEU A 75 7.68 2.24 7.40
N ASP A 76 7.41 3.49 7.80
CA ASP A 76 7.09 3.86 9.18
C ASP A 76 5.83 3.14 9.70
N ASP A 77 4.75 3.10 8.89
CA ASP A 77 3.48 2.43 9.23
C ASP A 77 3.66 0.92 9.47
N TYR A 78 4.68 0.30 8.86
CA TYR A 78 5.05 -1.10 9.08
C TYR A 78 6.21 -1.30 10.08
N GLY A 79 6.72 -0.21 10.68
CA GLY A 79 7.77 -0.26 11.70
C GLY A 79 9.18 -0.49 11.16
N PHE A 80 9.44 -0.15 9.90
CA PHE A 80 10.76 -0.26 9.27
C PHE A 80 11.49 1.08 9.27
N ASP A 81 12.55 1.18 10.08
CA ASP A 81 13.48 2.33 10.05
C ASP A 81 14.52 2.13 8.93
N VAL A 82 14.27 2.75 7.77
CA VAL A 82 15.07 2.59 6.55
C VAL A 82 15.55 3.96 6.08
N LYS A 83 16.87 4.08 5.89
CA LYS A 83 17.46 5.30 5.33
C LYS A 83 17.18 5.38 3.82
N PRO A 84 17.10 6.58 3.22
CA PRO A 84 16.86 6.73 1.78
C PRO A 84 17.81 5.90 0.90
N GLU A 85 19.09 5.80 1.28
CA GLU A 85 20.13 5.09 0.53
C GLU A 85 19.94 3.57 0.53
N MET A 86 19.16 3.03 1.47
CA MET A 86 18.85 1.60 1.56
C MET A 86 17.66 1.22 0.68
N VAL A 87 16.84 2.19 0.25
CA VAL A 87 15.64 1.92 -0.56
C VAL A 87 16.06 1.48 -1.95
N ASN A 88 15.60 0.30 -2.35
CA ASN A 88 15.82 -0.26 -3.68
C ASN A 88 14.50 -0.78 -4.26
N GLU A 89 14.54 -1.15 -5.54
CA GLU A 89 13.37 -1.66 -6.29
C GLU A 89 12.63 -2.78 -5.56
N ARG A 90 13.35 -3.75 -4.98
CA ARG A 90 12.74 -4.88 -4.27
C ARG A 90 11.97 -4.45 -3.01
N ILE A 91 12.46 -3.43 -2.31
CA ILE A 91 11.74 -2.82 -1.18
C ILE A 91 10.46 -2.13 -1.69
N ILE A 92 10.56 -1.36 -2.77
CA ILE A 92 9.44 -0.62 -3.36
C ILE A 92 8.34 -1.58 -3.82
N GLU A 93 8.69 -2.64 -4.54
CA GLU A 93 7.75 -3.66 -5.03
C GLU A 93 6.99 -4.31 -3.87
N VAL A 94 7.71 -4.79 -2.86
CA VAL A 94 7.09 -5.49 -1.73
C VAL A 94 6.25 -4.53 -0.89
N ALA A 95 6.74 -3.31 -0.63
CA ALA A 95 5.97 -2.26 0.05
C ALA A 95 4.65 -1.97 -0.67
N CYS A 96 4.69 -1.87 -2.00
CA CYS A 96 3.52 -1.67 -2.85
C CYS A 96 2.51 -2.83 -2.70
N VAL A 97 2.97 -4.08 -2.70
CA VAL A 97 2.09 -5.24 -2.51
C VAL A 97 1.43 -5.23 -1.13
N VAL A 98 2.19 -5.00 -0.06
CA VAL A 98 1.64 -4.96 1.31
C VAL A 98 0.64 -3.82 1.46
N TYR A 99 0.98 -2.62 0.99
CA TYR A 99 0.09 -1.46 0.97
C TYR A 99 -1.21 -1.75 0.20
N ASN A 100 -1.13 -2.36 -0.98
CA ASN A 100 -2.30 -2.70 -1.78
C ASN A 100 -3.18 -3.74 -1.09
N CYS A 101 -2.61 -4.66 -0.29
CA CYS A 101 -3.41 -5.57 0.52
C CYS A 101 -4.26 -4.82 1.55
N ASP A 102 -3.66 -3.87 2.27
CA ASP A 102 -4.37 -3.05 3.26
C ASP A 102 -5.42 -2.16 2.59
N TYR A 103 -5.10 -1.54 1.45
CA TYR A 103 -6.05 -0.78 0.65
C TYR A 103 -7.22 -1.64 0.13
N CYS A 104 -6.96 -2.88 -0.30
CA CYS A 104 -7.98 -3.79 -0.79
C CYS A 104 -9.06 -4.09 0.26
N VAL A 105 -8.68 -4.12 1.54
CA VAL A 105 -9.62 -4.27 2.66
C VAL A 105 -10.26 -2.93 3.01
N ALA A 106 -9.47 -1.87 3.13
CA ALA A 106 -9.92 -0.54 3.56
C ALA A 106 -10.95 0.08 2.62
N LYS A 107 -10.87 -0.15 1.30
CA LYS A 107 -11.85 0.35 0.32
C LYS A 107 -13.28 -0.14 0.59
N HIS A 108 -13.42 -1.26 1.30
CA HIS A 108 -14.72 -1.83 1.67
C HIS A 108 -15.20 -1.40 3.06
N SER A 109 -14.43 -0.57 3.79
CA SER A 109 -14.71 -0.19 5.18
C SER A 109 -16.13 0.35 5.36
N LYS A 110 -16.50 1.39 4.59
CA LYS A 110 -17.84 2.00 4.68
C LYS A 110 -18.95 0.98 4.43
N SER A 111 -18.86 0.24 3.32
CA SER A 111 -19.89 -0.76 2.95
C SER A 111 -20.01 -1.88 3.97
N LEU A 112 -18.89 -2.33 4.55
CA LEU A 112 -18.89 -3.34 5.62
C LEU A 112 -19.54 -2.82 6.89
N HIS A 113 -19.21 -1.60 7.33
CA HIS A 113 -19.83 -1.00 8.50
C HIS A 113 -21.32 -0.73 8.31
N ASP A 114 -21.74 -0.29 7.13
CA ASP A 114 -23.16 -0.10 6.82
C ASP A 114 -23.91 -1.43 6.84
N ALA A 115 -23.36 -2.48 6.22
CA ALA A 115 -23.97 -3.82 6.28
C ALA A 115 -23.95 -4.42 7.70
N ALA A 116 -22.95 -4.08 8.52
CA ALA A 116 -22.84 -4.55 9.89
C ALA A 116 -23.96 -4.03 10.80
N LYS A 117 -24.58 -2.88 10.49
CA LYS A 117 -25.74 -2.36 11.23
C LYS A 117 -26.88 -3.37 11.28
N HIS A 118 -27.07 -4.14 10.19
CA HIS A 118 -28.07 -5.21 10.16
C HIS A 118 -27.78 -6.34 11.16
N LEU A 119 -26.52 -6.55 11.58
CA LEU A 119 -26.19 -7.54 12.61
C LEU A 119 -26.78 -7.15 13.97
N GLU A 120 -26.76 -5.86 14.28
CA GLU A 120 -27.38 -5.33 15.50
C GLU A 120 -28.90 -5.30 15.37
N GLU A 121 -29.43 -4.79 14.26
CA GLU A 121 -30.88 -4.67 14.03
C GLU A 121 -31.62 -6.03 14.01
N ILE A 122 -31.00 -7.05 13.42
CA ILE A 122 -31.66 -8.36 13.18
C ILE A 122 -31.30 -9.38 14.24
N SER A 123 -30.03 -9.39 14.67
CA SER A 123 -29.49 -10.41 15.59
C SER A 123 -29.11 -9.88 16.96
N GLY A 124 -29.23 -8.57 17.22
CA GLY A 124 -28.80 -7.96 18.48
C GLY A 124 -27.29 -8.03 18.72
N ILE A 125 -26.50 -8.26 17.67
CA ILE A 125 -25.05 -8.41 17.76
C ILE A 125 -24.39 -7.07 17.45
N ASN A 126 -23.84 -6.41 18.46
CA ASN A 126 -23.12 -5.16 18.29
C ASN A 126 -21.75 -5.38 17.61
N PRO A 127 -21.53 -4.86 16.38
CA PRO A 127 -20.26 -5.01 15.66
C PRO A 127 -19.23 -3.93 16.02
N GLN A 128 -19.51 -3.03 16.96
CA GLN A 128 -18.59 -1.96 17.36
C GLN A 128 -17.24 -2.53 17.81
N GLY A 129 -16.16 -1.94 17.29
CA GLY A 129 -14.79 -2.37 17.57
C GLY A 129 -14.37 -3.65 16.84
N TRP A 130 -15.23 -4.27 16.02
CA TRP A 130 -14.82 -5.40 15.20
C TRP A 130 -13.91 -4.95 14.05
N SER A 131 -12.88 -5.75 13.78
CA SER A 131 -12.08 -5.56 12.56
C SER A 131 -12.93 -5.79 11.31
N LEU A 132 -12.56 -5.17 10.19
CA LEU A 132 -13.23 -5.38 8.88
C LEU A 132 -13.28 -6.86 8.49
N MET A 133 -12.24 -7.62 8.82
CA MET A 133 -12.24 -9.07 8.61
C MET A 133 -13.33 -9.76 9.44
N LYS A 134 -13.45 -9.42 10.72
CA LYS A 134 -14.46 -9.99 11.61
C LYS A 134 -15.87 -9.65 11.12
N ILE A 135 -16.10 -8.42 10.68
CA ILE A 135 -17.37 -8.01 10.05
C ILE A 135 -17.64 -8.83 8.78
N ALA A 136 -16.67 -8.92 7.86
CA ALA A 136 -16.81 -9.67 6.61
C ALA A 136 -17.13 -11.16 6.87
N THR A 137 -16.51 -11.77 7.88
CA THR A 137 -16.79 -13.16 8.27
C THR A 137 -18.23 -13.32 8.78
N ALA A 138 -18.71 -12.43 9.66
CA ALA A 138 -20.09 -12.50 10.17
C ALA A 138 -21.12 -12.33 9.05
N LEU A 139 -20.89 -11.37 8.15
CA LEU A 139 -21.74 -11.15 6.97
C LEU A 139 -21.74 -12.36 6.03
N MET A 140 -20.60 -13.02 5.86
CA MET A 140 -20.51 -14.27 5.09
C MET A 140 -21.30 -15.40 5.74
N MET A 141 -21.25 -15.53 7.08
CA MET A 141 -22.00 -16.55 7.82
C MET A 141 -23.52 -16.39 7.66
N VAL A 142 -24.04 -15.17 7.64
CA VAL A 142 -25.49 -14.94 7.42
C VAL A 142 -25.89 -15.03 5.94
N CYS A 143 -25.02 -14.63 5.01
CA CYS A 143 -25.31 -14.72 3.56
C CYS A 143 -25.25 -16.15 3.01
N ARG A 144 -24.38 -16.99 3.60
CA ARG A 144 -24.10 -18.36 3.18
C ARG A 144 -23.97 -19.25 4.43
N PRO A 145 -25.08 -19.49 5.14
CA PRO A 145 -25.05 -20.28 6.37
C PRO A 145 -24.56 -21.70 6.07
N TYR A 146 -23.81 -22.27 7.02
CA TYR A 146 -23.25 -23.62 6.98
C TYR A 146 -22.25 -23.90 5.85
N GLN A 147 -21.90 -22.91 5.02
CA GLN A 147 -20.81 -23.05 4.06
C GLN A 147 -19.47 -23.04 4.80
N GLN A 148 -18.58 -23.96 4.43
CA GLN A 148 -17.22 -23.97 4.96
C GLN A 148 -16.50 -22.68 4.54
N LEU A 149 -16.03 -21.92 5.54
CA LEU A 149 -15.34 -20.66 5.31
C LEU A 149 -13.86 -20.89 4.96
N LYS A 150 -13.32 -20.09 4.05
CA LYS A 150 -11.89 -20.08 3.70
C LYS A 150 -10.98 -19.74 4.88
N THR A 151 -11.53 -19.10 5.91
CA THR A 151 -10.83 -18.79 7.18
C THR A 151 -10.71 -19.99 8.12
N GLY A 152 -11.35 -21.12 7.80
CA GLY A 152 -11.53 -22.23 8.72
C GLY A 152 -12.69 -22.01 9.68
N ASP A 153 -12.63 -22.64 10.86
CA ASP A 153 -13.71 -22.63 11.86
C ASP A 153 -14.03 -21.20 12.37
N PRO A 154 -15.27 -20.70 12.18
CA PRO A 154 -15.68 -19.37 12.66
C PRO A 154 -15.60 -19.24 14.20
N ARG A 155 -15.59 -20.34 14.96
CA ARG A 155 -15.41 -20.34 16.41
C ARG A 155 -14.02 -19.88 16.86
N LYS A 156 -13.07 -19.77 15.93
CA LYS A 156 -11.77 -19.12 16.17
C LYS A 156 -11.85 -17.58 16.16
N ILE A 157 -12.96 -17.02 15.65
CA ILE A 157 -13.17 -15.58 15.46
C ILE A 157 -14.30 -15.06 16.38
N PHE A 158 -15.31 -15.90 16.60
CA PHE A 158 -16.48 -15.59 17.41
C PHE A 158 -16.68 -16.60 18.54
N SER A 159 -17.41 -16.21 19.58
CA SER A 159 -17.88 -17.16 20.58
C SER A 159 -18.94 -18.10 19.98
N GLU A 160 -19.24 -19.18 20.71
CA GLU A 160 -20.25 -20.15 20.28
C GLU A 160 -21.63 -19.50 20.16
N GLU A 161 -21.99 -18.66 21.13
CA GLU A 161 -23.30 -18.00 21.19
C GLU A 161 -23.51 -17.10 19.97
N VAL A 162 -22.48 -16.35 19.58
CA VAL A 162 -22.51 -15.50 18.39
C VAL A 162 -22.65 -16.34 17.13
N CYS A 163 -21.91 -17.45 17.01
CA CYS A 163 -22.03 -18.34 15.85
C CYS A 163 -23.44 -18.92 15.71
N VAL A 164 -23.98 -19.47 16.81
CA VAL A 164 -25.33 -20.05 16.86
C VAL A 164 -26.38 -19.00 16.50
N GLN A 165 -26.27 -17.79 17.04
CA GLN A 165 -27.20 -16.70 16.76
C GLN A 165 -27.15 -16.28 15.29
N LEU A 166 -25.96 -16.09 14.70
CA LEU A 166 -25.79 -15.74 13.29
C LEU A 166 -26.40 -16.80 12.37
N TRP A 167 -26.20 -18.09 12.64
CA TRP A 167 -26.80 -19.15 11.83
C TRP A 167 -28.32 -19.24 11.99
N LYS A 168 -28.81 -19.12 13.22
CA LYS A 168 -30.25 -19.12 13.53
C LYS A 168 -30.97 -17.98 12.81
N ASP A 169 -30.35 -16.80 12.77
CA ASP A 169 -30.96 -15.62 12.17
C ASP A 169 -30.66 -15.44 10.70
N ALA A 170 -29.76 -16.24 10.10
CA ALA A 170 -29.36 -16.12 8.69
C ALA A 170 -30.55 -15.95 7.71
N PRO A 171 -31.68 -16.68 7.83
CA PRO A 171 -32.84 -16.48 6.96
C PRO A 171 -33.46 -15.07 7.04
N LYS A 172 -33.30 -14.35 8.15
CA LYS A 172 -33.83 -12.99 8.35
C LYS A 172 -33.05 -11.92 7.56
N TYR A 173 -31.87 -12.28 7.04
CA TYR A 173 -31.03 -11.39 6.23
C TYR A 173 -31.36 -11.47 4.74
N GLU A 174 -32.32 -12.30 4.34
CA GLU A 174 -32.82 -12.35 2.97
C GLU A 174 -33.26 -10.93 2.54
N ASP A 175 -32.86 -10.51 1.34
CA ASP A 175 -33.10 -9.18 0.76
C ASP A 175 -32.52 -7.97 1.51
N ARG A 176 -31.93 -8.16 2.70
CA ARG A 176 -31.23 -7.10 3.45
C ARG A 176 -29.80 -6.92 2.97
N ILE A 177 -29.17 -8.02 2.57
CA ILE A 177 -27.75 -8.04 2.22
C ILE A 177 -27.55 -8.79 0.91
N CYS A 178 -26.81 -8.18 -0.02
CA CYS A 178 -26.46 -8.82 -1.28
C CYS A 178 -25.41 -9.92 -1.04
N LYS A 179 -25.87 -11.18 -1.16
CA LYS A 179 -25.05 -12.39 -1.02
C LYS A 179 -23.80 -12.36 -1.93
N VAL A 180 -23.96 -11.96 -3.19
CA VAL A 180 -22.85 -11.90 -4.17
C VAL A 180 -21.80 -10.87 -3.73
N SER A 181 -22.23 -9.68 -3.32
CA SER A 181 -21.32 -8.63 -2.85
C SER A 181 -20.56 -9.06 -1.60
N CYS A 182 -21.25 -9.67 -0.63
CA CYS A 182 -20.61 -10.16 0.60
C CYS A 182 -19.57 -11.24 0.32
N SER A 183 -19.88 -12.22 -0.54
CA SER A 183 -18.92 -13.26 -0.91
C SER A 183 -17.68 -12.68 -1.60
N ARG A 184 -17.85 -11.71 -2.51
CA ARG A 184 -16.70 -11.05 -3.18
C ARG A 184 -15.83 -10.28 -2.20
N VAL A 185 -16.45 -9.50 -1.31
CA VAL A 185 -15.72 -8.71 -0.29
C VAL A 185 -15.00 -9.64 0.69
N PHE A 186 -15.66 -10.71 1.14
CA PHE A 186 -15.06 -11.72 2.01
C PHE A 186 -13.85 -12.37 1.33
N ASP A 187 -13.98 -12.81 0.08
CA ASP A 187 -12.91 -13.45 -0.67
C ASP A 187 -11.71 -12.53 -0.89
N HIS A 188 -11.96 -11.27 -1.28
CA HIS A 188 -10.92 -10.26 -1.39
C HIS A 188 -10.20 -10.03 -0.06
N THR A 189 -10.96 -9.97 1.04
CA THR A 189 -10.40 -9.72 2.38
C THR A 189 -9.54 -10.90 2.86
N VAL A 190 -10.02 -12.13 2.68
CA VAL A 190 -9.25 -13.35 3.02
C VAL A 190 -7.97 -13.42 2.20
N TRP A 191 -8.07 -13.22 0.88
CA TRP A 191 -6.93 -13.26 -0.02
C TRP A 191 -5.90 -12.18 0.34
N ALA A 192 -6.34 -10.92 0.50
CA ALA A 192 -5.47 -9.80 0.83
C ALA A 192 -4.78 -10.02 2.17
N ARG A 193 -5.50 -10.52 3.19
CA ARG A 193 -4.90 -10.81 4.51
C ARG A 193 -3.85 -11.92 4.45
N SER A 194 -4.10 -12.97 3.69
CA SER A 194 -3.14 -14.07 3.49
C SER A 194 -1.88 -13.62 2.76
N LEU A 195 -2.07 -12.88 1.66
CA LEU A 195 -0.96 -12.32 0.89
C LEU A 195 -0.15 -11.33 1.74
N ARG A 196 -0.81 -10.41 2.43
CA ARG A 196 -0.18 -9.45 3.35
C ARG A 196 0.72 -10.12 4.37
N TYR A 197 0.24 -11.18 5.02
CA TYR A 197 1.03 -11.91 6.01
C TYR A 197 2.32 -12.49 5.40
N THR A 198 2.22 -13.08 4.21
CA THR A 198 3.36 -13.64 3.50
C THR A 198 4.34 -12.54 3.08
N MET A 199 3.81 -11.46 2.50
CA MET A 199 4.63 -10.38 1.95
C MET A 199 5.28 -9.52 3.02
N LEU A 200 4.69 -9.37 4.21
CA LEU A 200 5.36 -8.70 5.33
C LEU A 200 6.65 -9.39 5.76
N ARG A 201 6.68 -10.73 5.72
CA ARG A 201 7.91 -11.49 6.01
C ARG A 201 8.96 -11.27 4.94
N VAL A 202 8.55 -11.26 3.67
CA VAL A 202 9.42 -10.91 2.56
C VAL A 202 9.94 -9.49 2.70
N PHE A 203 9.09 -8.55 3.10
CA PHE A 203 9.43 -7.15 3.31
C PHE A 203 10.52 -7.01 4.36
N ALA A 204 10.31 -7.62 5.54
CA ALA A 204 11.30 -7.61 6.62
C ALA A 204 12.66 -8.19 6.16
N ASN A 205 12.65 -9.27 5.38
CA ASN A 205 13.88 -9.84 4.83
C ASN A 205 14.57 -8.88 3.84
N ARG A 206 13.83 -8.22 2.95
CA ARG A 206 14.40 -7.26 2.00
C ARG A 206 14.99 -6.03 2.69
N VAL A 207 14.33 -5.54 3.73
CA VAL A 207 14.86 -4.45 4.57
C VAL A 207 16.16 -4.86 5.25
N ARG A 208 16.23 -6.10 5.78
CA ARG A 208 17.46 -6.62 6.37
C ARG A 208 18.59 -6.74 5.35
N GLU A 209 18.34 -7.36 4.21
CA GLU A 209 19.34 -7.49 3.13
C GLU A 209 19.88 -6.13 2.67
N ALA A 210 18.99 -5.14 2.52
CA ALA A 210 19.39 -3.79 2.15
C ALA A 210 20.24 -3.11 3.23
N ARG A 211 19.95 -3.36 4.50
CA ARG A 211 20.75 -2.87 5.63
C ARG A 211 22.15 -3.46 5.61
N GLU A 212 22.26 -4.78 5.47
CA GLU A 212 23.55 -5.48 5.43
C GLU A 212 24.40 -5.00 4.25
N ALA A 213 23.80 -4.82 3.07
CA ALA A 213 24.49 -4.28 1.90
C ALA A 213 24.99 -2.85 2.13
N TYR A 214 24.15 -1.99 2.68
CA TYR A 214 24.51 -0.60 3.01
C TYR A 214 25.65 -0.53 4.03
N GLU A 215 25.59 -1.34 5.09
CA GLU A 215 26.64 -1.39 6.11
C GLU A 215 27.98 -1.90 5.54
N ALA A 216 27.95 -2.90 4.66
CA ALA A 216 29.13 -3.40 3.97
C ALA A 216 29.77 -2.35 3.05
N GLU A 217 28.95 -1.60 2.29
CA GLU A 217 29.42 -0.50 1.43
C GLU A 217 30.08 0.62 2.26
N GLN A 218 29.52 0.95 3.43
CA GLN A 218 30.10 1.95 4.34
C GLN A 218 31.42 1.48 4.96
N ALA A 219 31.53 0.19 5.29
CA ALA A 219 32.76 -0.40 5.81
C ALA A 219 33.89 -0.41 4.77
N MET A 220 33.58 -0.66 3.49
CA MET A 220 34.56 -0.62 2.40
C MET A 220 34.99 0.80 2.01
N SER A 221 34.13 1.80 2.25
CA SER A 221 34.39 3.22 1.95
C SER A 221 35.13 3.95 3.07
N SER A 222 35.35 3.31 4.21
CA SER A 222 36.14 3.85 5.32
C SER A 222 37.63 3.59 5.07
N PRO A 223 38.53 4.60 5.09
CA PRO A 223 39.95 4.37 4.89
C PRO A 223 40.47 3.49 6.02
N SER A 224 40.99 2.31 5.69
CA SER A 224 41.76 1.48 6.64
C SER A 224 42.93 2.30 7.18
N ASP A 225 43.00 2.46 8.50
CA ASP A 225 44.12 3.07 9.21
C ASP A 225 45.45 2.39 8.78
N LEU A 226 46.19 3.05 7.89
CA LEU A 226 47.55 2.66 7.55
C LEU A 226 48.45 3.01 8.75
N PRO A 227 49.26 2.07 9.28
CA PRO A 227 50.16 2.36 10.37
C PRO A 227 51.17 3.41 9.93
N ARG A 228 51.27 4.47 10.72
CA ARG A 228 52.22 5.57 10.55
C ARG A 228 53.63 4.96 10.61
N GLY A 229 54.30 4.86 9.47
CA GLY A 229 55.70 4.44 9.41
C GLY A 229 56.55 5.39 10.24
N GLU A 230 57.21 4.84 11.25
CA GLU A 230 58.27 5.53 11.98
C GLU A 230 59.44 5.76 11.02
N HIS A 231 59.74 7.03 10.75
CA HIS A 231 61.01 7.42 10.17
C HIS A 231 62.00 7.66 11.32
N THR A 232 62.93 6.72 11.49
CA THR A 232 64.26 6.96 12.08
C THR A 232 65.29 7.06 10.97
#